data_AF-A0A846HZE1-F1
#
_entry.id   AF-A0A846HZE1-F1
#
_cell.length_a   1.000
_cell.length_b   1.000
_cell.length_c   1.000
_cell.angle_alpha   90.00
_cell.angle_beta   90.00
_cell.angle_gamma   90.00
#
_symmetry.space_group_name_H-M   'P 1'
#
loop_
_entity.id
_entity.type
_entity.pdbx_description
1 polymer ?
#
loop_
_entity_poly.entity_id
_entity_poly.type
_entity_poly.pdbx_seq_one_letter_code
_entity_poly.pdbx_strand_id
1 'polypeptide(L)'
;MTLIAFIGSVFSPYYFKGRRRGRDEPRDYCSLNVCLYGKARRWTMTERRQRGLTQSHSRLQIGPSALHWGADRTLTVEIDEIGTPIPQRVRGEVKVTPSFINEQAFELDQAGRHRWRPIAPSARVEVSLERPAISWTGHAYLDRNWGDEPLEDAFRYWDWSRASLGGDESLILYHADRREGDRLSLGLHFGADGSLSHFEAPQDHRLARTPIWRMPRSSQADAQHPPRVVKTLEDTPFYSRSVIASHLQGRPIEAVHESLSLDRFRSAWVQHLLPYRMPRR
;
A
#
# COMPACT_ATOMS: atom_id res chain seq x y z
N MET A 1 6.99 -8.57 -1.99
CA MET A 1 5.82 -8.55 -2.88
C MET A 1 4.83 -7.54 -2.31
N THR A 2 3.98 -6.97 -3.14
CA THR A 2 2.84 -6.16 -2.69
C THR A 2 1.58 -6.60 -3.42
N LEU A 3 0.47 -6.69 -2.68
CA LEU A 3 -0.87 -6.94 -3.19
C LEU A 3 -1.78 -5.81 -2.70
N ILE A 4 -2.63 -5.28 -3.57
CA ILE A 4 -3.66 -4.30 -3.17
C ILE A 4 -4.96 -4.62 -3.89
N ALA A 5 -6.01 -4.91 -3.14
CA ALA A 5 -7.36 -5.06 -3.66
C ALA A 5 -8.10 -3.73 -3.57
N PHE A 6 -8.43 -3.14 -4.71
CA PHE A 6 -9.11 -1.86 -4.81
C PHE A 6 -10.59 -2.04 -5.16
N ILE A 7 -11.45 -1.35 -4.42
CA ILE A 7 -12.80 -0.95 -4.82
C ILE A 7 -12.77 0.57 -4.93
N GLY A 8 -13.02 1.13 -6.11
CA GLY A 8 -12.76 2.56 -6.35
C GLY A 8 -11.27 2.87 -6.33
N SER A 9 -10.50 2.29 -7.25
CA SER A 9 -9.05 2.43 -7.30
C SER A 9 -8.59 3.89 -7.29
N VAL A 10 -8.01 4.33 -6.18
CA VAL A 10 -7.52 5.70 -5.98
C VAL A 10 -6.39 6.08 -6.93
N PHE A 11 -5.76 5.10 -7.58
CA PHE A 11 -4.72 5.31 -8.59
C PHE A 11 -5.23 5.16 -10.03
N SER A 12 -6.54 4.96 -10.21
CA SER A 12 -7.12 4.79 -11.54
C SER A 12 -7.24 6.12 -12.29
N PRO A 13 -6.60 6.27 -13.48
CA PRO A 13 -6.85 7.42 -14.33
C PRO A 13 -8.27 7.44 -14.89
N TYR A 14 -8.93 6.28 -14.99
CA TYR A 14 -10.31 6.20 -15.46
C TYR A 14 -11.28 6.67 -14.38
N TYR A 15 -11.02 6.31 -13.12
CA TYR A 15 -11.84 6.77 -12.01
C TYR A 15 -11.67 8.27 -11.78
N PHE A 16 -10.42 8.75 -11.80
CA PHE A 16 -10.11 10.18 -11.73
C PHE A 16 -10.86 11.00 -12.80
N LYS A 17 -10.82 10.57 -14.06
CA LYS A 17 -11.56 11.24 -15.16
C LYS A 17 -13.06 11.00 -15.08
N GLY A 18 -13.48 9.84 -14.57
CA GLY A 18 -14.87 9.43 -14.40
C GLY A 18 -15.61 10.30 -13.40
N ARG A 19 -15.04 10.53 -12.21
CA ARG A 19 -15.60 11.41 -11.17
C ARG A 19 -15.93 12.81 -11.71
N ARG A 20 -15.02 13.39 -12.51
CA ARG A 20 -15.22 14.71 -13.16
C ARG A 20 -16.34 14.75 -14.20
N ARG A 21 -16.85 13.59 -14.61
CA ARG A 21 -17.94 13.42 -15.58
C ARG A 21 -19.19 12.81 -14.94
N GLY A 22 -19.27 12.80 -13.60
CA GLY A 22 -20.39 12.20 -12.85
C GLY A 22 -20.44 10.67 -12.90
N ARG A 23 -19.32 9.99 -13.18
CA ARG A 23 -19.18 8.52 -13.12
C ARG A 23 -18.36 8.13 -11.90
N ASP A 24 -18.93 8.32 -10.74
CA ASP A 24 -18.30 8.24 -9.42
C ASP A 24 -18.60 6.94 -8.65
N GLU A 25 -19.36 6.00 -9.22
CA GLU A 25 -19.58 4.67 -8.61
C GLU A 25 -18.24 3.90 -8.45
N PRO A 26 -17.72 3.71 -7.22
CA PRO A 26 -16.41 3.10 -7.00
C PRO A 26 -16.35 1.63 -7.45
N ARG A 27 -17.46 0.90 -7.41
CA ARG A 27 -17.52 -0.51 -7.83
C ARG A 27 -17.25 -0.69 -9.32
N ASP A 28 -17.27 0.39 -10.10
CA ASP A 28 -16.94 0.39 -11.53
C ASP A 28 -15.44 0.53 -11.85
N TYR A 29 -14.60 0.64 -10.81
CA TYR A 29 -13.17 0.88 -10.89
C TYR A 29 -12.39 -0.05 -9.93
N CYS A 30 -12.69 -1.35 -10.01
CA CYS A 30 -12.09 -2.37 -9.16
C CYS A 30 -10.85 -2.99 -9.78
N SER A 31 -9.84 -3.32 -8.98
CA SER A 31 -8.64 -4.01 -9.47
C SER A 31 -7.92 -4.76 -8.36
N LEU A 32 -7.29 -5.88 -8.69
CA LEU A 32 -6.24 -6.46 -7.85
C LEU A 32 -4.89 -6.07 -8.45
N ASN A 33 -4.12 -5.26 -7.73
CA ASN A 33 -2.74 -4.95 -8.08
C ASN A 33 -1.79 -5.99 -7.48
N VAL A 34 -0.90 -6.54 -8.31
CA VAL A 34 0.14 -7.48 -7.86
C VAL A 34 1.51 -7.02 -8.33
N CYS A 35 2.43 -6.83 -7.39
CA CYS A 35 3.80 -6.41 -7.66
C CYS A 35 4.84 -7.40 -7.08
N LEU A 36 5.67 -7.97 -7.95
CA LEU A 36 6.84 -8.78 -7.59
C LEU A 36 8.12 -8.00 -7.87
N TYR A 37 8.97 -7.82 -6.85
CA TYR A 37 10.19 -7.00 -6.94
C TYR A 37 11.50 -7.79 -7.05
N GLY A 38 11.44 -9.12 -6.96
CA GLY A 38 12.58 -10.05 -7.03
C GLY A 38 13.02 -10.37 -8.46
N LYS A 39 13.79 -11.44 -8.67
CA LYS A 39 14.29 -11.84 -10.02
C LYS A 39 13.15 -12.03 -11.03
N ALA A 40 12.05 -12.64 -10.61
CA ALA A 40 10.86 -12.80 -11.42
C ALA A 40 9.93 -11.57 -11.28
N ARG A 41 10.42 -10.38 -11.67
CA ARG A 41 9.64 -9.13 -11.55
C ARG A 41 8.33 -9.23 -12.34
N ARG A 42 7.24 -8.81 -11.72
CA ARG A 42 5.90 -8.78 -12.33
C ARG A 42 5.15 -7.58 -11.80
N TRP A 43 4.29 -7.02 -12.63
CA TRP A 43 3.37 -5.97 -12.26
C TRP A 43 2.06 -6.21 -13.02
N THR A 44 0.94 -6.28 -12.30
CA THR A 44 -0.39 -6.44 -12.89
C THR A 44 -1.37 -5.51 -12.20
N MET A 45 -2.31 -4.94 -12.95
CA MET A 45 -3.41 -4.13 -12.42
C MET A 45 -4.48 -3.95 -13.50
N THR A 46 -5.30 -4.98 -13.70
CA THR A 46 -6.43 -4.86 -14.62
C THR A 46 -7.62 -4.25 -13.89
N GLU A 47 -8.10 -3.11 -14.38
CA GLU A 47 -9.32 -2.49 -13.89
C GLU A 47 -10.56 -3.19 -14.47
N ARG A 48 -11.56 -3.39 -13.62
CA ARG A 48 -12.80 -4.10 -13.90
C ARG A 48 -13.99 -3.30 -13.42
N ARG A 49 -15.07 -3.38 -14.18
CA ARG A 49 -16.39 -2.81 -13.84
C ARG A 49 -17.11 -3.60 -12.74
N GLN A 50 -18.22 -3.07 -12.26
CA GLN A 50 -19.04 -3.67 -11.20
C GLN A 50 -19.44 -5.11 -11.46
N ARG A 51 -19.69 -5.50 -12.72
CA ARG A 51 -19.99 -6.88 -13.12
C ARG A 51 -18.89 -7.90 -12.76
N GLY A 52 -17.65 -7.42 -12.58
CA GLY A 52 -16.51 -8.24 -12.17
C GLY A 52 -16.27 -8.21 -10.66
N LEU A 53 -17.16 -7.63 -9.87
CA LEU A 53 -17.03 -7.52 -8.42
C LEU A 53 -18.10 -8.38 -7.74
N THR A 54 -17.68 -9.25 -6.85
CA THR A 54 -18.55 -9.90 -5.87
C THR A 54 -17.99 -9.67 -4.49
N GLN A 55 -18.83 -9.23 -3.56
CA GLN A 55 -18.44 -8.96 -2.18
C GLN A 55 -19.42 -9.63 -1.22
N SER A 56 -18.87 -10.31 -0.21
CA SER A 56 -19.58 -10.81 0.96
C SER A 56 -18.80 -10.45 2.22
N HIS A 57 -19.31 -10.86 3.39
CA HIS A 57 -18.64 -10.62 4.66
C HIS A 57 -17.23 -11.25 4.74
N SER A 58 -17.04 -12.43 4.14
CA SER A 58 -15.80 -13.20 4.22
C SER A 58 -15.04 -13.35 2.90
N ARG A 59 -15.57 -12.80 1.79
CA ARG A 59 -14.98 -12.94 0.45
C ARG A 59 -15.09 -11.65 -0.37
N LEU A 60 -13.99 -11.31 -1.05
CA LEU A 60 -13.93 -10.29 -2.07
C LEU A 60 -13.39 -10.91 -3.36
N GLN A 61 -14.17 -10.89 -4.44
CA GLN A 61 -13.75 -11.36 -5.75
C GLN A 61 -13.70 -10.19 -6.73
N ILE A 62 -12.57 -10.06 -7.43
CA ILE A 62 -12.33 -9.05 -8.47
C ILE A 62 -11.90 -9.79 -9.75
N GLY A 63 -12.85 -10.00 -10.65
CA GLY A 63 -12.69 -10.80 -11.84
C GLY A 63 -12.32 -12.25 -11.51
N PRO A 64 -11.19 -12.76 -12.02
CA PRO A 64 -10.74 -14.13 -11.77
C PRO A 64 -9.98 -14.29 -10.44
N SER A 65 -9.62 -13.19 -9.77
CA SER A 65 -8.88 -13.21 -8.51
C SER A 65 -9.82 -13.03 -7.32
N ALA A 66 -9.49 -13.62 -6.17
CA ALA A 66 -10.32 -13.54 -4.97
C ALA A 66 -9.50 -13.48 -3.68
N LEU A 67 -10.09 -12.90 -2.64
CA LEU A 67 -9.58 -12.86 -1.29
C LEU A 67 -10.65 -13.44 -0.37
N HIS A 68 -10.28 -14.29 0.57
CA HIS A 68 -11.21 -14.80 1.56
C HIS A 68 -10.54 -15.10 2.90
N TRP A 69 -11.28 -14.88 3.99
CA TRP A 69 -10.85 -15.28 5.32
C TRP A 69 -11.27 -16.74 5.60
N GLY A 70 -10.31 -17.56 6.01
CA GLY A 70 -10.53 -18.90 6.53
C GLY A 70 -11.00 -18.90 7.99
N ALA A 71 -11.47 -20.06 8.46
CA ALA A 71 -11.89 -20.24 9.85
C ALA A 71 -10.73 -20.10 10.86
N ASP A 72 -9.50 -20.33 10.40
CA ASP A 72 -8.25 -20.20 11.14
C ASP A 72 -7.71 -18.76 11.21
N ARG A 73 -8.50 -17.78 10.73
CA ARG A 73 -8.09 -16.37 10.55
C ARG A 73 -6.92 -16.20 9.57
N THR A 74 -6.70 -17.13 8.66
CA THR A 74 -5.78 -16.92 7.53
C THR A 74 -6.52 -16.23 6.40
N LEU A 75 -5.95 -15.15 5.87
CA LEU A 75 -6.42 -14.51 4.63
C LEU A 75 -5.75 -15.20 3.44
N THR A 76 -6.55 -15.84 2.60
CA THR A 76 -6.10 -16.45 1.35
C THR A 76 -6.40 -15.52 0.18
N VAL A 77 -5.40 -15.23 -0.64
CA VAL A 77 -5.49 -14.47 -1.88
C VAL A 77 -5.19 -15.40 -3.05
N GLU A 78 -6.23 -15.71 -3.81
CA GLU A 78 -6.18 -16.40 -5.10
C GLU A 78 -5.92 -15.38 -6.20
N ILE A 79 -4.82 -15.54 -6.93
CA ILE A 79 -4.37 -14.61 -7.96
C ILE A 79 -4.51 -15.28 -9.32
N ASP A 80 -5.18 -14.62 -10.27
CA ASP A 80 -5.07 -14.90 -11.71
C ASP A 80 -5.07 -13.58 -12.48
N GLU A 81 -3.92 -12.94 -12.55
CA GLU A 81 -3.75 -11.65 -13.20
C GLU A 81 -2.74 -11.71 -14.34
N ILE A 82 -2.84 -10.75 -15.24
CA ILE A 82 -1.90 -10.58 -16.35
C ILE A 82 -1.43 -9.14 -16.45
N GLY A 83 -0.13 -8.97 -16.63
CA GLY A 83 0.52 -7.67 -16.76
C GLY A 83 0.34 -7.05 -18.15
N THR A 84 0.62 -5.76 -18.23
CA THR A 84 0.58 -4.94 -19.44
C THR A 84 1.69 -3.88 -19.41
N PRO A 85 2.18 -3.40 -20.56
CA PRO A 85 1.77 -3.80 -21.91
C PRO A 85 2.29 -5.18 -22.34
N ILE A 86 3.36 -5.68 -21.68
CA ILE A 86 3.92 -7.00 -21.96
C ILE A 86 3.14 -8.04 -21.13
N PRO A 87 2.45 -9.00 -21.77
CA PRO A 87 1.61 -9.98 -21.09
C PRO A 87 2.46 -10.94 -20.26
N GLN A 88 2.53 -10.70 -18.95
CA GLN A 88 3.18 -11.59 -18.00
C GLN A 88 2.18 -12.01 -16.92
N ARG A 89 1.89 -13.31 -16.84
CA ARG A 89 0.94 -13.86 -15.87
C ARG A 89 1.53 -13.88 -14.47
N VAL A 90 0.66 -13.62 -13.50
CA VAL A 90 0.84 -13.94 -12.09
C VAL A 90 -0.35 -14.81 -11.69
N ARG A 91 -0.09 -16.06 -11.34
CA ARG A 91 -1.12 -17.03 -10.94
C ARG A 91 -0.66 -17.87 -9.78
N GLY A 92 -1.53 -18.07 -8.80
CA GLY A 92 -1.30 -18.92 -7.63
C GLY A 92 -1.96 -18.36 -6.39
N GLU A 93 -1.42 -18.71 -5.23
CA GLU A 93 -2.02 -18.43 -3.92
C GLU A 93 -1.03 -17.71 -3.00
N VAL A 94 -1.56 -16.80 -2.19
CA VAL A 94 -0.85 -16.15 -1.08
C VAL A 94 -1.69 -16.29 0.17
N LYS A 95 -1.13 -16.90 1.21
CA LYS A 95 -1.76 -17.00 2.53
C LYS A 95 -1.10 -16.03 3.49
N VAL A 96 -1.90 -15.25 4.19
CA VAL A 96 -1.45 -14.30 5.21
C VAL A 96 -2.08 -14.70 6.54
N THR A 97 -1.26 -15.11 7.50
CA THR A 97 -1.69 -15.51 8.84
C THR A 97 -1.25 -14.41 9.83
N PRO A 98 -2.19 -13.58 10.32
CA PRO A 98 -1.91 -12.54 11.30
C PRO A 98 -1.36 -13.14 12.60
N SER A 99 -0.34 -12.50 13.19
CA SER A 99 0.08 -12.83 14.56
C SER A 99 -0.98 -12.36 15.57
N PHE A 100 -1.60 -11.21 15.27
CA PHE A 100 -2.75 -10.67 15.97
C PHE A 100 -3.55 -9.77 15.01
N ILE A 101 -4.79 -9.46 15.40
CA ILE A 101 -5.65 -8.51 14.69
C ILE A 101 -5.76 -7.24 15.53
N ASN A 102 -5.34 -6.11 14.97
CA ASN A 102 -5.60 -4.81 15.57
C ASN A 102 -7.01 -4.34 15.16
N GLU A 103 -7.84 -3.97 16.14
CA GLU A 103 -9.20 -3.45 15.93
C GLU A 103 -9.26 -1.94 15.68
N GLN A 104 -8.21 -1.20 16.06
CA GLN A 104 -8.21 0.25 16.00
C GLN A 104 -7.99 0.78 14.57
N ALA A 105 -8.85 1.71 14.18
CA ALA A 105 -8.69 2.53 12.99
C ALA A 105 -8.24 3.94 13.37
N PHE A 106 -7.55 4.61 12.46
CA PHE A 106 -7.04 5.96 12.62
C PHE A 106 -7.61 6.85 11.52
N GLU A 107 -8.02 8.05 11.92
CA GLU A 107 -8.43 9.10 10.99
C GLU A 107 -7.19 9.83 10.45
N LEU A 108 -7.11 9.92 9.13
CA LEU A 108 -5.96 10.52 8.44
C LEU A 108 -6.15 12.02 8.17
N ASP A 109 -7.38 12.52 8.19
CA ASP A 109 -7.74 13.93 8.08
C ASP A 109 -8.60 14.40 9.26
N GLN A 110 -8.71 15.71 9.44
CA GLN A 110 -9.44 16.30 10.58
C GLN A 110 -10.96 16.08 10.52
N ALA A 111 -11.52 15.83 9.34
CA ALA A 111 -12.95 15.58 9.17
C ALA A 111 -13.30 14.08 9.20
N GLY A 112 -12.31 13.21 9.46
CA GLY A 112 -12.50 11.77 9.55
C GLY A 112 -12.95 11.12 8.23
N ARG A 113 -12.77 11.79 7.08
CA ARG A 113 -13.21 11.31 5.77
C ARG A 113 -12.27 10.26 5.17
N HIS A 114 -11.05 10.14 5.69
CA HIS A 114 -10.04 9.18 5.30
C HIS A 114 -9.62 8.38 6.52
N ARG A 115 -9.75 7.07 6.46
CA ARG A 115 -9.44 6.17 7.57
C ARG A 115 -8.49 5.08 7.13
N TRP A 116 -7.65 4.68 8.06
CA TRP A 116 -6.67 3.61 7.88
C TRP A 116 -6.68 2.69 9.08
N ARG A 117 -6.62 1.39 8.83
CA ARG A 117 -6.50 0.35 9.85
C ARG A 117 -5.38 -0.60 9.46
N PRO A 118 -4.27 -0.65 10.23
CA PRO A 118 -3.31 -1.74 10.10
C PRO A 118 -3.94 -2.99 10.73
N ILE A 119 -4.56 -3.83 9.91
CA ILE A 119 -5.34 -5.01 10.36
C ILE A 119 -4.41 -6.03 11.04
N ALA A 120 -3.30 -6.36 10.37
CA ALA A 120 -2.26 -7.23 10.91
C ALA A 120 -0.90 -6.52 10.79
N PRO A 121 -0.51 -5.74 11.81
CA PRO A 121 0.79 -5.06 11.87
C PRO A 121 1.98 -6.02 11.79
N SER A 122 1.80 -7.26 12.28
CA SER A 122 2.67 -8.41 12.00
C SER A 122 1.85 -9.63 11.56
N ALA A 123 2.35 -10.31 10.55
CA ALA A 123 1.79 -11.54 10.01
C ALA A 123 2.90 -12.42 9.43
N ARG A 124 2.59 -13.70 9.24
CA ARG A 124 3.36 -14.62 8.40
C ARG A 124 2.72 -14.72 7.03
N VAL A 125 3.54 -14.90 6.00
CA VAL A 125 3.06 -15.12 4.63
C VAL A 125 3.65 -16.40 4.08
N GLU A 126 2.81 -17.13 3.36
CA GLU A 126 3.19 -18.23 2.50
C GLU A 126 2.77 -17.88 1.08
N VAL A 127 3.70 -17.96 0.14
CA VAL A 127 3.46 -17.63 -1.26
C VAL A 127 3.75 -18.85 -2.11
N SER A 128 2.80 -19.21 -2.96
CA SER A 128 2.93 -20.30 -3.93
C SER A 128 2.36 -19.85 -5.26
N LEU A 129 3.23 -19.42 -6.18
CA LEU A 129 2.84 -18.92 -7.49
C LEU A 129 3.21 -19.91 -8.59
N GLU A 130 2.22 -20.57 -9.18
CA GLU A 130 2.34 -21.41 -10.38
C GLU A 130 2.95 -20.66 -11.58
N ARG A 131 2.63 -19.36 -11.66
CA ARG A 131 3.25 -18.41 -12.59
C ARG A 131 3.68 -17.20 -11.76
N PRO A 132 4.99 -16.91 -11.61
CA PRO A 132 6.12 -17.39 -12.42
C PRO A 132 6.88 -18.62 -11.86
N ALA A 133 6.23 -19.59 -11.21
CA ALA A 133 6.85 -20.77 -10.61
C ALA A 133 7.84 -20.42 -9.49
N ILE A 134 7.35 -19.67 -8.50
CA ILE A 134 8.12 -19.26 -7.31
C ILE A 134 7.30 -19.49 -6.04
N SER A 135 7.98 -19.92 -4.99
CA SER A 135 7.37 -20.10 -3.67
C SER A 135 8.33 -19.66 -2.58
N TRP A 136 7.81 -19.04 -1.52
CA TRP A 136 8.59 -18.63 -0.35
C TRP A 136 7.68 -18.36 0.84
N THR A 137 8.27 -18.31 2.03
CA THR A 137 7.61 -17.85 3.25
C THR A 137 8.32 -16.63 3.82
N GLY A 138 7.66 -15.85 4.66
CA GLY A 138 8.28 -14.68 5.29
C GLY A 138 7.34 -13.91 6.21
N HIS A 139 7.71 -12.66 6.48
CA HIS A 139 6.89 -11.72 7.22
C HIS A 139 5.99 -10.92 6.27
N ALA A 140 4.80 -10.59 6.76
CA ALA A 140 3.82 -9.76 6.08
C ALA A 140 3.22 -8.72 7.01
N TYR A 141 2.50 -7.81 6.37
CA TYR A 141 1.72 -6.74 6.95
C TYR A 141 0.44 -6.64 6.13
N LEU A 142 -0.69 -6.43 6.81
CA LEU A 142 -1.99 -6.24 6.16
C LEU A 142 -2.66 -5.00 6.72
N ASP A 143 -3.17 -4.16 5.83
CA ASP A 143 -3.97 -3.01 6.20
C ASP A 143 -5.13 -2.75 5.25
N ARG A 144 -5.95 -1.79 5.66
CA ARG A 144 -7.07 -1.29 4.89
C ARG A 144 -7.10 0.22 4.98
N ASN A 145 -7.27 0.85 3.83
CA ASN A 145 -7.57 2.27 3.70
C ASN A 145 -8.97 2.42 3.10
N TRP A 146 -9.77 3.37 3.60
CA TRP A 146 -11.06 3.73 2.99
C TRP A 146 -11.39 5.18 3.25
N GLY A 147 -12.11 5.80 2.32
CA GLY A 147 -12.48 7.21 2.43
C GLY A 147 -13.76 7.55 1.71
N ASP A 148 -14.31 8.72 2.04
CA ASP A 148 -15.57 9.24 1.50
C ASP A 148 -15.34 10.21 0.34
N GLU A 149 -14.07 10.57 0.09
CA GLU A 149 -13.66 11.47 -0.97
C GLU A 149 -12.33 11.03 -1.61
N PRO A 150 -11.94 11.64 -2.73
CA PRO A 150 -10.66 11.36 -3.38
C PRO A 150 -9.47 11.75 -2.52
N LEU A 151 -8.43 10.91 -2.48
CA LEU A 151 -7.19 11.21 -1.73
C LEU A 151 -6.61 12.56 -2.15
N GLU A 152 -6.60 12.84 -3.45
CA GLU A 152 -5.96 14.06 -3.95
C GLU A 152 -6.65 15.32 -3.48
N ASP A 153 -7.90 15.27 -3.00
CA ASP A 153 -8.62 16.43 -2.49
C ASP A 153 -8.29 16.69 -1.01
N ALA A 154 -7.84 15.68 -0.26
CA ALA A 154 -7.45 15.82 1.15
C ALA A 154 -5.95 15.98 1.37
N PHE A 155 -5.09 15.38 0.54
CA PHE A 155 -3.64 15.37 0.78
C PHE A 155 -2.82 15.95 -0.40
N ARG A 156 -1.68 16.56 -0.08
CA ARG A 156 -0.63 16.97 -1.03
C ARG A 156 0.40 15.85 -1.20
N TYR A 157 0.78 15.26 -0.08
CA TYR A 157 1.82 14.25 0.02
C TYR A 157 1.60 13.37 1.24
N TRP A 158 2.03 12.10 1.18
CA TRP A 158 2.25 11.29 2.38
C TRP A 158 3.55 10.52 2.28
N ASP A 159 4.06 10.11 3.44
CA ASP A 159 4.99 9.01 3.58
C ASP A 159 4.55 8.06 4.69
N TRP A 160 4.87 6.79 4.50
CA TRP A 160 4.54 5.71 5.42
C TRP A 160 5.73 4.78 5.53
N SER A 161 6.03 4.29 6.73
CA SER A 161 7.01 3.23 6.90
C SER A 161 6.60 2.23 7.97
N ARG A 162 7.03 0.99 7.78
CA ARG A 162 6.88 -0.09 8.76
C ARG A 162 8.16 -0.86 8.91
N ALA A 163 8.64 -0.95 10.14
CA ALA A 163 9.79 -1.75 10.54
C ALA A 163 9.33 -2.97 11.35
N SER A 164 9.97 -4.12 11.11
CA SER A 164 9.86 -5.28 12.00
C SER A 164 10.98 -5.21 13.02
N LEU A 165 10.68 -5.35 14.30
CA LEU A 165 11.69 -5.39 15.36
C LEU A 165 12.06 -6.81 15.80
N GLY A 166 11.36 -7.80 15.27
CA GLY A 166 11.54 -9.22 15.63
C GLY A 166 10.46 -9.66 16.61
N GLY A 167 10.24 -10.97 16.73
CA GLY A 167 9.23 -11.50 17.66
C GLY A 167 7.82 -10.93 17.46
N ASP A 168 7.43 -10.60 16.23
CA ASP A 168 6.17 -9.94 15.86
C ASP A 168 5.96 -8.48 16.33
N GLU A 169 6.96 -7.88 16.98
CA GLU A 169 6.98 -6.44 17.28
C GLU A 169 7.18 -5.63 15.99
N SER A 170 6.46 -4.51 15.86
CA SER A 170 6.60 -3.60 14.73
C SER A 170 6.41 -2.13 15.09
N LEU A 171 7.13 -1.27 14.38
CA LEU A 171 6.96 0.18 14.42
C LEU A 171 6.38 0.65 13.10
N ILE A 172 5.41 1.57 13.17
CA ILE A 172 4.84 2.24 12.01
C ILE A 172 4.97 3.74 12.19
N LEU A 173 5.36 4.42 11.12
CA LEU A 173 5.27 5.87 10.97
C LEU A 173 4.32 6.20 9.83
N TYR A 174 3.43 7.16 10.03
CA TYR A 174 2.49 7.64 9.01
C TYR A 174 2.42 9.16 9.04
N HIS A 175 2.95 9.80 8.00
CA HIS A 175 2.98 11.25 7.89
C HIS A 175 2.23 11.70 6.64
N ALA A 176 1.39 12.72 6.75
CA ALA A 176 0.67 13.26 5.61
C ALA A 176 0.58 14.79 5.65
N ASP A 177 1.00 15.42 4.56
CA ASP A 177 0.77 16.83 4.31
C ASP A 177 -0.65 16.99 3.80
N ARG A 178 -1.55 17.36 4.70
CA ARG A 178 -2.95 17.63 4.38
C ARG A 178 -3.07 18.91 3.55
N ARG A 179 -4.13 19.01 2.76
CA ARG A 179 -4.46 20.26 2.04
C ARG A 179 -4.95 21.33 2.99
N GLU A 180 -5.78 20.91 3.93
CA GLU A 180 -6.39 21.70 4.98
C GLU A 180 -6.02 21.14 6.35
N GLY A 181 -5.83 22.03 7.32
CA GLY A 181 -5.41 21.67 8.67
C GLY A 181 -3.94 21.33 8.80
N ASP A 182 -3.57 20.89 10.00
CA ASP A 182 -2.20 20.55 10.35
C ASP A 182 -1.76 19.23 9.73
N ARG A 183 -0.45 19.09 9.56
CA ARG A 183 0.19 17.86 9.12
C ARG A 183 -0.17 16.70 10.05
N LEU A 184 -0.50 15.55 9.47
CA LEU A 184 -0.60 14.29 10.21
C LEU A 184 0.81 13.79 10.53
N SER A 185 1.03 13.43 11.79
CA SER A 185 2.22 12.75 12.29
C SER A 185 1.78 11.65 13.25
N LEU A 186 2.04 10.39 12.89
CA LEU A 186 1.62 9.23 13.66
C LEU A 186 2.78 8.26 13.85
N GLY A 187 3.19 8.02 15.10
CA GLY A 187 4.10 6.96 15.50
C GLY A 187 3.36 5.88 16.30
N LEU A 188 3.33 4.66 15.76
CA LEU A 188 2.68 3.51 16.39
C LEU A 188 3.70 2.40 16.68
N HIS A 189 3.65 1.90 17.90
CA HIS A 189 4.39 0.71 18.32
C HIS A 189 3.40 -0.40 18.65
N PHE A 190 3.50 -1.48 17.89
CA PHE A 190 2.78 -2.72 18.14
C PHE A 190 3.71 -3.74 18.80
N GLY A 191 3.37 -4.14 20.02
CA GLY A 191 4.06 -5.20 20.75
C GLY A 191 3.79 -6.59 20.19
N ALA A 192 4.63 -7.55 20.55
CA ALA A 192 4.51 -8.95 20.17
C ALA A 192 3.17 -9.60 20.61
N ASP A 193 2.58 -9.09 21.68
CA ASP A 193 1.29 -9.50 22.24
C ASP A 193 0.08 -8.82 21.55
N GLY A 194 0.34 -7.97 20.57
CA GLY A 194 -0.66 -7.17 19.88
C GLY A 194 -1.06 -5.89 20.61
N SER A 195 -0.41 -5.55 21.72
CA SER A 195 -0.59 -4.26 22.38
C SER A 195 -0.21 -3.12 21.45
N LEU A 196 -0.99 -2.04 21.49
CA LEU A 196 -0.75 -0.83 20.72
C LEU A 196 -0.38 0.30 21.67
N SER A 197 0.73 0.96 21.39
CA SER A 197 1.15 2.20 22.04
C SER A 197 1.53 3.25 21.01
N HIS A 198 1.31 4.52 21.35
CA HIS A 198 1.76 5.65 20.55
C HIS A 198 3.15 6.08 21.00
N PHE A 199 3.95 6.58 20.07
CA PHE A 199 5.20 7.27 20.38
C PHE A 199 5.30 8.55 19.55
N GLU A 200 6.04 9.53 20.06
CA GLU A 200 6.31 10.76 19.33
C GLU A 200 7.19 10.45 18.12
N ALA A 201 6.67 10.69 16.92
CA ALA A 201 7.44 10.50 15.70
C ALA A 201 8.65 11.46 15.72
N PRO A 202 9.87 10.96 15.43
CA PRO A 202 11.06 11.79 15.48
C PRO A 202 11.11 12.77 14.30
N GLN A 203 12.19 13.55 14.22
CA GLN A 203 12.33 14.58 13.19
C GLN A 203 12.25 14.00 11.77
N ASP A 204 11.74 14.81 10.84
CA ASP A 204 11.74 14.48 9.43
C ASP A 204 13.10 14.66 8.77
N HIS A 205 13.44 13.71 7.91
CA HIS A 205 14.61 13.78 7.07
C HIS A 205 14.24 13.60 5.60
N ARG A 206 14.95 14.31 4.73
CA ARG A 206 14.84 14.08 3.28
C ARG A 206 15.65 12.85 2.89
N LEU A 207 15.03 11.97 2.12
CA LEU A 207 15.72 10.87 1.45
C LEU A 207 16.12 11.31 0.04
N ALA A 208 17.13 10.64 -0.53
CA ALA A 208 17.46 10.81 -1.95
C ALA A 208 16.21 10.65 -2.81
N ARG A 209 16.03 11.42 -3.89
CA ARG A 209 14.89 11.22 -4.81
C ARG A 209 14.98 9.88 -5.55
N THR A 210 13.87 9.36 -6.04
CA THR A 210 13.92 8.13 -6.86
C THR A 210 14.73 8.34 -8.14
N PRO A 211 15.43 7.32 -8.65
CA PRO A 211 16.40 7.49 -9.74
C PRO A 211 15.77 7.88 -11.08
N ILE A 212 14.58 7.37 -11.42
CA ILE A 212 13.94 7.58 -12.72
C ILE A 212 13.01 8.78 -12.68
N TRP A 213 11.97 8.73 -11.84
CA TRP A 213 10.93 9.77 -11.82
C TRP A 213 11.24 10.92 -10.88
N ARG A 214 12.39 10.88 -10.19
CA ARG A 214 12.82 11.93 -9.26
C ARG A 214 11.73 12.25 -8.22
N MET A 215 10.99 11.23 -7.78
CA MET A 215 9.90 11.38 -6.81
C MET A 215 10.52 11.83 -5.46
N PRO A 216 9.99 12.87 -4.80
CA PRO A 216 10.48 13.31 -3.48
C PRO A 216 10.15 12.29 -2.39
N ARG A 217 11.13 11.99 -1.52
CA ARG A 217 10.98 11.05 -0.40
C ARG A 217 11.39 11.73 0.90
N SER A 218 10.67 11.44 1.96
CA SER A 218 10.97 11.81 3.34
C SER A 218 10.66 10.63 4.26
N SER A 219 11.31 10.58 5.41
CA SER A 219 11.00 9.64 6.48
C SER A 219 11.48 10.23 7.79
N GLN A 220 10.84 9.84 8.89
CA GLN A 220 11.27 10.22 10.22
C GLN A 220 12.33 9.26 10.71
N ALA A 221 13.30 9.79 11.46
CA ALA A 221 14.34 9.02 12.13
C ALA A 221 14.92 9.83 13.28
N ASP A 222 15.53 9.14 14.26
CA ASP A 222 16.24 9.78 15.36
C ASP A 222 17.25 10.81 14.84
N ALA A 223 17.32 11.97 15.50
CA ALA A 223 17.94 13.17 14.92
C ALA A 223 19.40 12.99 14.50
N GLN A 224 20.16 12.22 15.27
CA GLN A 224 21.59 11.95 15.04
C GLN A 224 21.83 10.87 13.98
N HIS A 225 20.78 10.21 13.48
CA HIS A 225 20.86 9.04 12.60
C HIS A 225 19.90 9.19 11.41
N PRO A 226 20.21 10.05 10.43
CA PRO A 226 19.36 10.25 9.26
C PRO A 226 19.13 8.94 8.48
N PRO A 227 17.92 8.70 7.96
CA PRO A 227 17.61 7.49 7.23
C PRO A 227 18.26 7.51 5.85
N ARG A 228 18.53 6.33 5.30
CA ARG A 228 19.09 6.17 3.95
C ARG A 228 18.32 5.13 3.14
N VAL A 229 18.24 5.35 1.84
CA VAL A 229 17.65 4.39 0.92
C VAL A 229 18.63 3.22 0.72
N VAL A 230 18.18 2.01 1.06
CA VAL A 230 18.92 0.77 0.79
C VAL A 230 18.59 0.27 -0.61
N LYS A 231 17.29 0.27 -0.96
CA LYS A 231 16.82 -0.23 -2.25
C LYS A 231 15.54 0.48 -2.67
N THR A 232 15.43 0.84 -3.94
CA THR A 232 14.15 1.30 -4.52
C THR A 232 13.46 0.08 -5.15
N LEU A 233 12.25 -0.24 -4.70
CA LEU A 233 11.47 -1.40 -5.16
C LEU A 233 10.53 -0.99 -6.32
N GLU A 234 9.88 0.16 -6.15
CA GLU A 234 8.94 0.75 -7.10
C GLU A 234 9.30 2.23 -7.31
N ASP A 235 9.39 2.65 -8.57
CA ASP A 235 9.71 4.02 -8.98
C ASP A 235 8.72 4.44 -10.06
N THR A 236 7.71 5.21 -9.67
CA THR A 236 6.66 5.72 -10.57
C THR A 236 6.57 7.25 -10.50
N PRO A 237 5.84 7.89 -11.43
CA PRO A 237 5.72 9.35 -11.48
C PRO A 237 5.29 10.03 -10.18
N PHE A 238 4.41 9.36 -9.41
CA PHE A 238 3.73 9.94 -8.25
C PHE A 238 3.80 9.08 -6.99
N TYR A 239 4.20 7.81 -7.10
CA TYR A 239 4.30 6.86 -6.01
C TYR A 239 5.65 6.13 -6.03
N SER A 240 6.22 5.86 -4.87
CA SER A 240 7.41 5.00 -4.76
C SER A 240 7.33 4.07 -3.57
N ARG A 241 8.05 2.96 -3.67
CA ARG A 241 8.29 2.04 -2.56
C ARG A 241 9.78 1.75 -2.46
N SER A 242 10.31 1.80 -1.25
CA SER A 242 11.72 1.61 -0.95
C SER A 242 11.90 0.68 0.27
N VAL A 243 13.10 0.14 0.39
CA VAL A 243 13.66 -0.34 1.66
C VAL A 243 14.60 0.73 2.15
N ILE A 244 14.43 1.17 3.39
CA ILE A 244 15.27 2.17 4.04
C ILE A 244 15.93 1.58 5.28
N ALA A 245 17.17 1.98 5.52
CA ALA A 245 17.83 1.82 6.82
C ALA A 245 17.59 3.10 7.61
N SER A 246 17.13 2.97 8.85
CA SER A 246 16.75 4.09 9.71
C SER A 246 17.12 3.80 11.16
N HIS A 247 16.78 4.72 12.05
CA HIS A 247 16.94 4.58 13.49
C HIS A 247 15.70 5.15 14.17
N LEU A 248 15.06 4.36 15.03
CA LEU A 248 13.87 4.77 15.78
C LEU A 248 13.98 4.30 17.22
N GLN A 249 13.64 5.17 18.17
CA GLN A 249 13.65 4.87 19.60
C GLN A 249 15.00 4.31 20.08
N GLY A 250 16.11 4.87 19.56
CA GLY A 250 17.44 4.43 19.96
C GLY A 250 17.89 3.11 19.31
N ARG A 251 17.13 2.55 18.35
CA ARG A 251 17.42 1.26 17.73
C ARG A 251 17.61 1.37 16.21
N PRO A 252 18.62 0.70 15.62
CA PRO A 252 18.75 0.59 14.18
C PRO A 252 17.65 -0.30 13.62
N ILE A 253 17.05 0.11 12.51
CA ILE A 253 15.94 -0.61 11.87
C ILE A 253 16.09 -0.65 10.35
N GLU A 254 15.48 -1.66 9.74
CA GLU A 254 15.16 -1.69 8.32
C GLU A 254 13.64 -1.62 8.15
N ALA A 255 13.17 -0.73 7.28
CA ALA A 255 11.75 -0.50 7.06
C ALA A 255 11.38 -0.58 5.59
N VAL A 256 10.19 -1.12 5.33
CA VAL A 256 9.47 -0.81 4.09
C VAL A 256 8.99 0.62 4.18
N HIS A 257 9.20 1.39 3.12
CA HIS A 257 8.87 2.81 3.05
C HIS A 257 8.11 3.12 1.76
N GLU A 258 7.09 3.94 1.88
CA GLU A 258 6.24 4.41 0.80
C GLU A 258 6.20 5.92 0.78
N SER A 259 6.05 6.48 -0.42
CA SER A 259 5.85 7.91 -0.59
C SER A 259 4.88 8.14 -1.74
N LEU A 260 3.96 9.06 -1.55
CA LEU A 260 2.90 9.38 -2.50
C LEU A 260 2.78 10.89 -2.65
N SER A 261 2.92 11.39 -3.87
CA SER A 261 2.68 12.80 -4.19
C SER A 261 1.37 12.94 -4.95
N LEU A 262 0.35 13.45 -4.26
CA LEU A 262 -0.95 13.65 -4.86
C LEU A 262 -1.02 14.91 -5.73
N ASP A 263 -0.13 15.87 -5.51
CA ASP A 263 0.09 16.97 -6.44
C ASP A 263 0.63 16.48 -7.79
N ARG A 264 1.52 15.48 -7.79
CA ARG A 264 1.92 14.81 -9.04
C ARG A 264 0.79 13.98 -9.61
N PHE A 265 0.08 13.19 -8.79
CA PHE A 265 -1.03 12.37 -9.25
C PHE A 265 -2.09 13.20 -10.00
N ARG A 266 -2.52 14.35 -9.47
CA ARG A 266 -3.52 15.22 -10.11
C ARG A 266 -3.04 15.90 -11.39
N SER A 267 -1.73 15.93 -11.62
CA SER A 267 -1.15 16.66 -12.77
C SER A 267 -1.53 15.99 -14.09
N ALA A 268 -1.76 16.81 -15.12
CA ALA A 268 -2.20 16.30 -16.41
C ALA A 268 -1.21 15.28 -16.99
N TRP A 269 0.09 15.54 -16.95
CA TRP A 269 1.09 14.64 -17.54
C TRP A 269 1.11 13.26 -16.87
N VAL A 270 0.96 13.16 -15.54
CA VAL A 270 0.83 11.86 -14.86
C VAL A 270 -0.42 11.14 -15.33
N GLN A 271 -1.57 11.83 -15.35
CA GLN A 271 -2.84 11.26 -15.79
C GLN A 271 -2.86 10.80 -17.26
N HIS A 272 -1.92 11.26 -18.09
CA HIS A 272 -1.72 10.76 -19.46
C HIS A 272 -0.87 9.47 -19.50
N LEU A 273 0.03 9.25 -18.54
CA LEU A 273 0.91 8.08 -18.51
C LEU A 273 0.25 6.82 -17.91
N LEU A 274 -0.65 6.98 -16.94
CA LEU A 274 -1.21 5.84 -16.19
C LEU A 274 -1.98 4.80 -17.03
N PRO A 275 -2.78 5.16 -18.05
CA PRO A 275 -3.58 4.19 -18.80
C PRO A 275 -2.77 3.09 -19.50
N TYR A 276 -1.50 3.34 -19.83
CA TYR A 276 -0.66 2.37 -20.55
C TYR A 276 -0.26 1.16 -19.71
N ARG A 277 -0.24 1.31 -18.39
CA ARG A 277 0.01 0.18 -17.49
C ARG A 277 -1.27 -0.42 -16.96
N MET A 278 -2.39 0.29 -16.93
CA MET A 278 -3.61 -0.16 -16.28
C MET A 278 -4.73 -0.40 -17.31
N PRO A 279 -4.86 -1.59 -17.91
CA PRO A 279 -5.92 -1.89 -18.87
C PRO A 279 -7.27 -1.92 -18.16
N ARG A 280 -8.34 -1.62 -18.88
CA ARG A 280 -9.72 -1.69 -18.38
C ARG A 280 -10.53 -2.74 -19.13
N ARG A 281 -11.33 -3.54 -18.41
CA ARG A 281 -12.24 -4.58 -18.92
C ARG A 281 -13.68 -4.43 -18.41
#